data_AF-A0A1F8GI50-F1
#
_entry.id   AF-A0A1F8GI50-F1
#
_cell.length_a   1.000
_cell.length_b   1.000
_cell.length_c   1.000
_cell.angle_alpha   90.00
_cell.angle_beta   90.00
_cell.angle_gamma   90.00
#
_symmetry.space_group_name_H-M   'P 1'
#
loop_
_entity.id
_entity.type
_entity.pdbx_description
1 polymer ?
#
loop_
_entity_poly.entity_id
_entity_poly.type
_entity_poly.pdbx_seq_one_letter_code
_entity_poly.pdbx_strand_id
1 'polypeptide(L)'
;MTLFYFVDLYELDQDAKQKKIATFRMQEDEPGKVEIDGDHNHPVLENIKNEGIFDYKNTRPGKLYPYDGMIFLENLKYYFRSGYLLATDVQKKTAPMS
;
A
#
# COMPACT_ATOMS: atom_id res chain seq x y z
N MET A 1 -15.01 12.69 -12.77
CA MET A 1 -13.94 12.77 -11.75
C MET A 1 -13.75 11.35 -11.25
N THR A 2 -12.51 10.88 -11.23
CA THR A 2 -12.19 9.54 -10.73
C THR A 2 -11.91 9.64 -9.24
N LEU A 3 -12.58 8.80 -8.47
CA LEU A 3 -12.35 8.69 -7.04
C LEU A 3 -11.38 7.52 -6.80
N PHE A 4 -10.33 7.75 -6.03
CA PHE A 4 -9.38 6.71 -5.70
C PHE A 4 -9.02 6.72 -4.23
N TYR A 5 -8.65 5.53 -3.77
CA TYR A 5 -8.10 5.26 -2.46
C TYR A 5 -6.60 5.02 -2.61
N PHE A 6 -5.80 5.51 -1.67
CA PHE A 6 -4.37 5.27 -1.71
C PHE A 6 -3.73 5.18 -0.32
N VAL A 7 -2.58 4.51 -0.28
CA VAL A 7 -1.68 4.42 0.87
C VAL A 7 -0.27 4.73 0.38
N ASP A 8 0.40 5.65 1.06
CA ASP A 8 1.80 5.96 0.79
C ASP A 8 2.71 5.16 1.73
N LEU A 9 3.77 4.59 1.17
CA LEU A 9 4.80 3.88 1.92
C LEU A 9 6.07 4.72 1.96
N TYR A 10 6.58 4.91 3.17
CA TYR A 10 7.79 5.66 3.47
C TYR A 10 8.85 4.74 4.07
N GLU A 11 10.10 5.06 3.77
CA GLU A 11 11.29 4.46 4.38
C GLU A 11 12.08 5.55 5.10
N LEU A 12 12.63 5.22 6.27
CA LEU A 12 13.61 6.10 6.94
C LEU A 12 14.99 5.93 6.30
N ASP A 13 15.57 7.03 5.86
CA ASP A 13 16.95 7.06 5.36
C ASP A 13 17.99 7.14 6.50
N GLN A 14 19.26 7.19 6.12
CA GLN A 14 20.40 7.26 7.05
C GLN A 14 20.42 8.56 7.90
N ASP A 15 19.72 9.61 7.46
CA ASP A 15 19.58 10.88 8.17
C ASP A 15 18.28 10.93 9.03
N ALA A 16 17.59 9.81 9.19
CA ALA A 16 16.28 9.71 9.83
C ALA A 16 15.19 10.56 9.16
N LYS A 17 15.31 10.84 7.86
CA LYS A 17 14.27 11.48 7.06
C LYS A 17 13.40 10.43 6.40
N GLN A 18 12.10 10.71 6.32
CA GLN A 18 11.16 9.85 5.61
C GLN A 18 11.18 10.15 4.12
N LYS A 19 11.50 9.13 3.32
CA LYS A 19 11.40 9.17 1.86
C LYS A 19 10.24 8.31 1.41
N LYS A 20 9.34 8.84 0.58
CA LYS A 20 8.29 8.05 -0.05
C LYS A 20 8.91 7.10 -1.08
N ILE A 21 8.62 5.80 -0.95
CA ILE A 21 9.15 4.76 -1.84
C ILE A 21 8.07 4.15 -2.74
N ALA A 22 6.79 4.22 -2.33
CA ALA A 22 5.68 3.76 -3.15
C ALA A 22 4.35 4.43 -2.80
N THR A 23 3.42 4.39 -3.75
CA THR A 23 2.00 4.65 -3.63
C THR A 23 1.25 3.38 -4.02
N PHE A 24 0.39 2.88 -3.13
CA PHE A 24 -0.58 1.84 -3.45
C PHE A 24 -1.91 2.54 -3.76
N ARG A 25 -2.48 2.33 -4.94
CA ARG A 25 -3.69 3.04 -5.40
C ARG A 25 -4.76 2.06 -5.89
N MET A 26 -6.02 2.33 -5.57
CA MET A 26 -7.17 1.61 -6.11
C MET A 26 -8.23 2.61 -6.55
N GLN A 27 -8.78 2.45 -7.75
CA GLN A 27 -9.92 3.25 -8.19
C GLN A 27 -11.21 2.71 -7.54
N GLU A 28 -12.14 3.59 -7.19
CA GLU A 28 -13.40 3.18 -6.53
C GLU A 28 -14.29 2.32 -7.45
N ASP A 29 -14.24 2.59 -8.75
CA ASP A 29 -14.97 1.89 -9.82
C ASP A 29 -14.31 0.57 -10.27
N GLU A 30 -13.05 0.32 -9.88
CA GLU A 30 -12.35 -0.95 -10.08
C GLU A 30 -11.93 -1.59 -8.74
N PRO A 31 -12.90 -1.99 -7.89
CA PRO A 31 -12.62 -2.57 -6.58
C PRO A 31 -11.99 -3.96 -6.74
N GLY A 32 -10.70 -4.08 -6.44
CA GLY A 32 -9.95 -5.33 -6.57
C GLY A 32 -8.63 -5.23 -7.33
N LYS A 33 -8.28 -4.05 -7.86
CA LYS A 33 -6.98 -3.84 -8.49
C LYS A 33 -6.21 -2.73 -7.77
N VAL A 34 -5.33 -3.12 -6.85
CA VAL A 34 -4.34 -2.19 -6.28
C VAL A 34 -3.15 -2.08 -7.22
N GLU A 35 -2.97 -0.90 -7.78
CA GLU A 35 -1.78 -0.52 -8.54
C GLU A 35 -0.69 -0.03 -7.58
N ILE A 36 0.55 -0.38 -7.86
CA ILE A 36 1.71 0.04 -7.07
C ILE A 36 2.56 0.92 -7.97
N ASP A 37 2.67 2.20 -7.62
CA ASP A 37 3.56 3.18 -8.26
C ASP A 37 4.74 3.45 -7.33
N GLY A 38 5.97 3.18 -7.75
CA GLY A 38 7.15 3.32 -6.89
C GLY A 38 8.41 2.70 -7.48
N ASP A 39 9.47 2.67 -6.69
CA ASP A 39 10.73 2.04 -7.09
C ASP A 39 10.60 0.53 -7.10
N HIS A 40 10.33 -0.05 -8.27
CA HIS A 40 10.13 -1.50 -8.43
C HIS A 40 11.37 -2.35 -8.13
N ASN A 41 12.56 -1.75 -7.99
CA ASN A 41 13.76 -2.46 -7.55
C ASN A 41 13.86 -2.52 -6.02
N HIS A 42 12.97 -1.85 -5.29
CA HIS A 42 12.94 -1.87 -3.84
C HIS A 42 12.47 -3.25 -3.33
N PRO A 43 13.28 -3.99 -2.55
CA PRO A 43 12.99 -5.39 -2.19
C PRO A 43 11.63 -5.59 -1.52
N VAL A 44 11.19 -4.60 -0.72
CA VAL A 44 9.86 -4.61 -0.09
C VAL A 44 8.72 -4.70 -1.12
N LEU A 45 8.80 -3.98 -2.24
CA LEU A 45 7.73 -3.99 -3.24
C LEU A 45 7.69 -5.31 -4.00
N GLU A 46 8.84 -5.93 -4.25
CA GLU A 46 8.93 -7.27 -4.83
C GLU A 46 8.31 -8.31 -3.89
N ASN A 47 8.66 -8.28 -2.61
CA ASN A 47 8.13 -9.20 -1.60
C ASN A 47 6.61 -9.07 -1.45
N ILE A 48 6.07 -7.85 -1.44
CA ILE A 48 4.61 -7.64 -1.38
C ILE A 48 3.91 -8.27 -2.59
N LYS A 49 4.47 -8.11 -3.80
CA LYS A 49 3.87 -8.65 -5.03
C LYS A 49 3.88 -10.18 -5.05
N ASN A 50 4.95 -10.80 -4.55
CA ASN A 50 5.16 -12.24 -4.65
C ASN A 50 4.62 -13.03 -3.43
N GLU A 51 4.78 -12.49 -2.21
CA GLU A 51 4.49 -13.20 -0.96
C GLU A 51 3.22 -12.70 -0.25
N GLY A 52 2.73 -11.52 -0.63
CA GLY A 52 1.59 -10.87 0.03
C GLY A 52 1.89 -10.44 1.47
N ILE A 53 0.89 -9.82 2.10
CA ILE A 53 0.94 -9.32 3.48
C ILE A 53 0.02 -10.14 4.38
N PHE A 54 0.25 -10.15 5.69
CA PHE A 54 -0.68 -10.82 6.62
C PHE A 54 -1.96 -9.98 6.83
N ASP A 55 -3.11 -10.65 7.00
CA ASP A 55 -4.37 -10.01 7.41
C ASP A 55 -4.37 -9.73 8.92
N TYR A 56 -3.67 -8.68 9.32
CA TYR A 56 -3.60 -8.22 10.70
C TYR A 56 -4.92 -7.67 11.23
N LYS A 57 -5.73 -7.03 10.37
CA LYS A 57 -6.99 -6.39 10.75
C LYS A 57 -8.02 -7.41 11.23
N ASN A 58 -8.18 -8.52 10.51
CA ASN A 58 -9.17 -9.55 10.86
C ASN A 58 -8.58 -10.77 11.54
N THR A 59 -7.25 -10.81 11.75
CA THR A 59 -6.54 -11.95 12.36
C THR A 59 -6.83 -13.29 11.67
N ARG A 60 -7.06 -13.26 10.36
CA ARG A 60 -7.40 -14.46 9.58
C ARG A 60 -6.13 -15.17 9.11
N PRO A 61 -6.10 -16.51 9.10
CA PRO A 61 -5.02 -17.24 8.44
C PRO A 61 -5.05 -16.94 6.94
N GLY A 62 -3.93 -16.49 6.38
CA GLY A 62 -3.81 -16.20 4.96
C GLY A 62 -2.93 -14.98 4.67
N LYS A 63 -2.67 -14.79 3.37
CA LYS A 63 -1.98 -13.64 2.81
C LYS A 63 -2.97 -12.81 1.99
N LEU A 64 -2.83 -11.49 2.07
CA LEU A 64 -3.50 -10.54 1.22
C LEU A 64 -2.53 -10.07 0.14
N TYR A 65 -3.04 -9.93 -1.06
CA TYR A 65 -2.31 -9.54 -2.26
C TYR A 65 -2.95 -8.28 -2.86
N PRO A 66 -2.25 -7.60 -3.79
CA PRO A 66 -2.80 -6.41 -4.45
C PRO A 66 -4.17 -6.63 -5.12
N TYR A 67 -4.47 -7.87 -5.55
CA TYR A 67 -5.77 -8.21 -6.14
C TYR A 67 -6.91 -8.34 -5.12
N ASP A 68 -6.62 -8.33 -3.81
CA ASP A 68 -7.65 -8.34 -2.76
C ASP A 68 -8.23 -6.93 -2.51
N GLY A 69 -7.71 -5.89 -3.17
CA GLY A 69 -8.33 -4.57 -3.20
C GLY A 69 -8.28 -3.84 -1.85
N MET A 70 -9.43 -3.36 -1.37
CA MET A 70 -9.51 -2.50 -0.19
C MET A 70 -8.95 -3.15 1.07
N ILE A 71 -9.22 -4.44 1.30
CA ILE A 71 -8.74 -5.14 2.49
C ILE A 71 -7.21 -5.19 2.54
N PHE A 72 -6.56 -5.27 1.37
CA PHE A 72 -5.11 -5.18 1.25
C PHE A 72 -4.63 -3.77 1.63
N LEU A 73 -5.23 -2.72 1.05
CA LEU A 73 -4.89 -1.33 1.38
C LEU A 73 -5.01 -1.02 2.88
N GLU A 74 -6.12 -1.45 3.50
CA GLU A 74 -6.37 -1.23 4.93
C GLU A 74 -5.36 -1.95 5.84
N ASN A 75 -4.77 -3.05 5.38
CA ASN A 75 -3.82 -3.84 6.14
C ASN A 75 -2.37 -3.34 6.07
N LEU A 76 -2.01 -2.53 5.06
CA LEU A 76 -0.64 -2.03 4.85
C LEU A 76 -0.09 -1.30 6.09
N LYS A 77 -0.90 -0.48 6.76
CA LYS A 77 -0.49 0.27 7.97
C LYS A 77 -0.12 -0.61 9.17
N TYR A 78 -0.71 -1.81 9.26
CA TYR A 78 -0.40 -2.76 10.32
C TYR A 78 0.82 -3.59 9.97
N TYR A 79 0.97 -3.92 8.68
CA TYR A 79 2.12 -4.65 8.16
C TYR A 79 3.42 -3.83 8.28
N PHE A 80 3.40 -2.55 7.88
CA PHE A 80 4.54 -1.63 7.96
C PHE A 80 4.54 -0.78 9.24
N ARG A 81 4.41 -1.44 10.40
CA ARG A 81 4.45 -0.75 11.70
C ARG A 81 5.86 -0.68 12.32
N SER A 82 6.86 -1.31 11.70
CA SER A 82 8.24 -1.34 12.18
C SER A 82 8.98 -0.04 11.87
N GLY A 83 9.83 0.46 12.77
CA GLY A 83 10.41 1.81 12.71
C GLY A 83 11.06 2.25 11.39
N TYR A 84 11.52 1.34 10.53
CA TYR A 84 12.17 1.68 9.26
C TYR A 84 11.21 1.91 8.08
N LEU A 85 10.02 1.32 8.10
CA LEU A 85 9.02 1.42 7.04
C LEU A 85 7.69 1.82 7.64
N LEU A 86 7.06 2.83 7.06
CA LEU A 86 5.80 3.38 7.55
C LEU A 86 4.80 3.50 6.41
N ALA A 87 3.66 2.85 6.55
CA ALA A 87 2.51 3.07 5.67
C ALA A 87 1.50 4.03 6.33
N THR A 88 0.95 4.95 5.54
CA THR A 88 -0.13 5.84 6.00
C THR A 88 -1.44 5.08 6.21
N ASP A 89 -2.41 5.73 6.86
CA ASP A 89 -3.80 5.32 6.72
C ASP A 89 -4.28 5.43 5.26
N VAL A 90 -5.36 4.72 4.93
CA VAL A 90 -6.01 4.84 3.62
C VAL A 90 -6.55 6.25 3.45
N GLN A 91 -6.11 6.92 2.40
CA GLN A 91 -6.55 8.26 2.01
C GLN A 91 -7.48 8.18 0.79
N LYS A 92 -8.37 9.16 0.67
CA LYS A 92 -9.36 9.25 -0.43
C LYS A 92 -9.15 10.55 -1.19
N LYS A 93 -9.07 10.49 -2.52
CA LYS A 93 -8.85 11.67 -3.37
C LYS A 93 -9.64 11.60 -4.67
N THR A 94 -10.17 12.75 -5.08
CA THR A 94 -10.78 12.96 -6.40
C THR A 94 -9.71 13.49 -7.36
N ALA A 95 -9.62 12.91 -8.55
CA ALA A 95 -8.88 13.47 -9.67
C ALA A 95 -9.82 13.81 -10.84
N PRO A 96 -9.53 14.87 -11.61
CA PRO A 96 -10.16 15.06 -12.91
C PRO A 96 -9.83 13.86 -13.81
N MET A 97 -10.78 13.44 -14.65
CA MET A 97 -10.51 12.42 -15.67
C MET A 97 -9.48 13.01 -16.64
N SER A 98 -8.39 12.27 -16.87
CA SER A 98 -7.32 12.63 -17.81
C SER A 98 -7.74 12.32 -19.23
#